data_AF-A0A6A6HE65-F1
#
_entry.id   AF-A0A6A6HE65-F1
#
_cell.length_a   1.000
_cell.length_b   1.000
_cell.length_c   1.000
_cell.angle_alpha   90.00
_cell.angle_beta   90.00
_cell.angle_gamma   90.00
#
_symmetry.space_group_name_H-M   'P 1'
#
loop_
_entity.id
_entity.type
_entity.pdbx_description
1 polymer ?
#
loop_
_entity_poly.entity_id
_entity_poly.type
_entity_poly.pdbx_seq_one_letter_code
_entity_poly.pdbx_strand_id
1 'polypeptide(L)'
;MTDGDEKDKANCLATRGILFFGVPSQGMDISSLVAIVNGKVNENFLKGLRPDSEILRDQHWDFCKAFPYRSCKIISFYETEYSPTAKRGPNGWKMNGEDGLLVGPSSATLGSRAWEVGPNYSYAIKRNHSDMVKFSLRDHWYSIVRQILNDLVEGIESIEYIDA
;
A
#
# COMPACT_ATOMS: atom_id res chain seq x y z
N MET A 1 13.17 -0.75 14.30
CA MET A 1 14.39 -0.67 13.45
C MET A 1 15.55 -1.12 14.31
N THR A 2 16.24 -2.22 13.96
CA THR A 2 17.34 -2.76 14.79
C THR A 2 18.58 -1.87 14.76
N ASP A 3 18.78 -1.12 13.67
CA ASP A 3 19.95 -0.26 13.44
C ASP A 3 19.61 1.25 13.44
N GLY A 4 18.36 1.60 13.76
CA GLY A 4 17.89 2.99 13.86
C GLY A 4 18.23 3.64 15.20
N ASP A 5 18.31 4.97 15.21
CA ASP A 5 18.60 5.73 16.43
C ASP A 5 17.41 5.72 17.41
N GLU A 6 17.55 6.41 18.56
CA GLU A 6 16.47 6.47 19.55
C GLU A 6 15.20 7.14 19.01
N LYS A 7 15.33 8.11 18.10
CA LYS A 7 14.18 8.78 17.48
C LYS A 7 13.47 7.85 16.51
N ASP A 8 14.21 7.07 15.74
CA ASP A 8 13.65 6.05 14.85
C ASP A 8 12.79 5.04 15.64
N LYS A 9 13.31 4.58 16.78
CA LYS A 9 12.58 3.67 17.67
C LYS A 9 11.34 4.34 18.26
N ALA A 10 11.48 5.59 18.74
CA ALA A 10 10.36 6.35 19.28
C ALA A 10 9.25 6.56 18.23
N ASN A 11 9.61 6.91 16.99
CA ASN A 11 8.67 7.05 15.88
C ASN A 11 7.95 5.73 15.61
N CYS A 12 8.67 4.61 15.55
CA CYS A 12 8.02 3.32 15.34
C CYS A 12 7.05 2.93 16.47
N LEU A 13 7.41 3.22 17.72
CA LEU A 13 6.56 2.96 18.88
C LEU A 13 5.33 3.88 18.92
N ALA A 14 5.47 5.11 18.41
CA ALA A 14 4.38 6.07 18.30
C ALA A 14 3.42 5.75 17.13
N THR A 15 3.85 4.98 16.13
CA THR A 15 2.99 4.54 15.02
C THR A 15 1.93 3.54 15.51
N ARG A 16 0.66 3.88 15.30
CA ARG A 16 -0.50 3.09 15.76
C ARG A 16 -1.16 2.28 14.66
N GLY A 17 -1.01 2.73 13.43
CA GLY A 17 -1.57 2.09 12.27
C GLY A 17 -0.88 2.50 10.98
N ILE A 18 -0.89 1.61 10.01
CA ILE A 18 -0.46 1.86 8.64
C ILE A 18 -1.58 1.42 7.71
N LEU A 19 -1.98 2.29 6.80
CA LEU A 19 -2.97 1.99 5.77
C LEU A 19 -2.27 1.93 4.41
N PHE A 20 -2.24 0.75 3.81
CA PHE A 20 -1.69 0.51 2.48
C PHE A 20 -2.79 0.57 1.44
N PHE A 21 -2.64 1.42 0.42
CA PHE A 21 -3.58 1.52 -0.69
C PHE A 21 -2.88 1.08 -1.98
N GLY A 22 -3.20 -0.11 -2.47
CA GLY A 22 -2.64 -0.63 -3.72
C GLY A 22 -1.11 -0.77 -3.71
N VAL A 23 -0.48 -1.04 -2.56
CA VAL A 23 0.97 -1.13 -2.47
C VAL A 23 1.46 -2.36 -3.26
N PRO A 24 2.39 -2.22 -4.23
CA PRO A 24 2.82 -3.33 -5.08
C PRO A 24 3.86 -4.23 -4.40
N SER A 25 3.53 -4.79 -3.24
CA SER A 25 4.50 -5.52 -2.40
C SER A 25 5.00 -6.83 -3.01
N GLN A 26 4.27 -7.40 -3.96
CA GLN A 26 4.68 -8.53 -4.79
C GLN A 26 4.80 -8.13 -6.27
N GLY A 27 4.94 -6.83 -6.52
CA GLY A 27 5.06 -6.26 -7.86
C GLY A 27 3.74 -5.83 -8.49
N MET A 28 3.84 -5.27 -9.68
CA MET A 28 2.73 -4.70 -10.44
C MET A 28 2.98 -4.80 -11.94
N ASP A 29 1.92 -4.63 -12.75
CA ASP A 29 2.11 -4.50 -14.19
C ASP A 29 2.74 -3.13 -14.52
N ILE A 30 4.00 -3.16 -14.93
CA ILE A 30 4.77 -1.98 -15.30
C ILE A 30 4.77 -1.72 -16.81
N SER A 31 4.09 -2.54 -17.63
CA SER A 31 4.23 -2.50 -19.10
C SER A 31 3.91 -1.12 -19.68
N SER A 32 2.85 -0.51 -19.17
CA SER A 32 2.44 0.85 -19.56
C SER A 32 3.41 1.93 -19.05
N LEU A 33 4.03 1.72 -17.88
CA LEU A 33 4.97 2.66 -17.26
C LEU A 33 6.34 2.64 -17.95
N VAL A 34 6.88 1.45 -18.26
CA VAL A 34 8.17 1.31 -18.97
C VAL A 34 8.13 2.04 -20.30
N ALA A 35 7.00 1.96 -21.01
CA ALA A 35 6.80 2.66 -22.28
C ALA A 35 6.91 4.18 -22.12
N ILE A 36 6.45 4.76 -21.00
CA ILE A 36 6.58 6.19 -20.69
C ILE A 36 8.05 6.57 -20.44
N VAL A 37 8.79 5.74 -19.70
CA VAL A 37 10.15 6.05 -19.26
C VAL A 37 11.17 5.92 -20.40
N ASN A 38 10.94 5.02 -21.36
CA ASN A 38 11.67 4.93 -22.63
C ASN A 38 13.20 5.02 -22.49
N GLY A 39 13.83 4.14 -21.70
CA GLY A 39 15.29 4.09 -21.54
C GLY A 39 15.88 5.08 -20.55
N LYS A 40 15.07 5.88 -19.85
CA LYS A 40 15.57 6.83 -18.83
C LYS A 40 15.92 6.12 -17.51
N VAL A 41 16.64 6.83 -16.64
CA VAL A 41 17.17 6.36 -15.35
C VAL A 41 16.13 5.62 -14.49
N ASN A 42 14.86 6.03 -14.55
CA ASN A 42 13.79 5.42 -13.76
C ASN A 42 13.37 4.01 -14.25
N GLU A 43 13.85 3.55 -15.41
CA GLU A 43 13.47 2.24 -15.95
C GLU A 43 13.96 1.10 -15.06
N ASN A 44 15.17 1.22 -14.50
CA ASN A 44 15.69 0.22 -13.57
C ASN A 44 14.86 0.16 -12.28
N PHE A 45 14.41 1.32 -11.78
CA PHE A 45 13.48 1.38 -10.66
C PHE A 45 12.16 0.68 -10.98
N LEU A 46 11.56 0.97 -12.14
CA LEU A 46 10.32 0.29 -12.56
C LEU A 46 10.50 -1.21 -12.72
N LYS A 47 11.63 -1.67 -13.28
CA LYS A 47 11.94 -3.12 -13.37
C LYS A 47 11.99 -3.79 -11.99
N GLY A 48 12.40 -3.05 -10.96
CA GLY A 48 12.33 -3.51 -9.56
C GLY A 48 10.90 -3.69 -9.03
N LEU A 49 9.88 -3.13 -9.69
CA LEU A 49 8.47 -3.28 -9.33
C LEU A 49 7.75 -4.41 -10.11
N ARG A 50 8.48 -5.19 -10.93
CA ARG A 50 7.87 -6.31 -11.65
C ARG A 50 7.38 -7.39 -10.68
N PRO A 51 6.41 -8.21 -11.10
CA PRO A 51 6.13 -9.46 -10.39
C PRO A 51 7.40 -10.27 -10.19
N ASP A 52 7.50 -10.97 -9.06
CA ASP A 52 8.62 -11.82 -8.69
C ASP A 52 9.97 -11.10 -8.52
N SER A 53 9.95 -9.78 -8.32
CA SER A 53 11.15 -8.99 -8.02
C SER A 53 11.81 -9.40 -6.70
N GLU A 54 13.08 -9.79 -6.77
CA GLU A 54 13.87 -10.12 -5.58
C GLU A 54 14.02 -8.90 -4.65
N ILE A 55 14.10 -7.69 -5.23
CA ILE A 55 14.20 -6.44 -4.48
C ILE A 55 12.97 -6.25 -3.58
N LEU A 56 11.77 -6.56 -4.10
CA LEU A 56 10.53 -6.42 -3.31
C LEU A 56 10.45 -7.47 -2.20
N ARG A 57 10.93 -8.68 -2.46
CA ARG A 57 11.01 -9.75 -1.46
C ARG A 57 11.95 -9.35 -0.31
N ASP A 58 13.14 -8.86 -0.65
CA ASP A 58 14.13 -8.41 0.34
C ASP A 58 13.60 -7.20 1.11
N GLN A 59 13.00 -6.22 0.42
CA GLN A 59 12.38 -5.06 1.05
C GLN A 59 11.25 -5.44 2.02
N HIS A 60 10.44 -6.44 1.68
CA HIS A 60 9.39 -6.94 2.57
C HIS A 60 9.97 -7.60 3.84
N TRP A 61 11.03 -8.40 3.69
CA TRP A 61 11.72 -8.99 4.84
C TRP A 61 12.36 -7.94 5.73
N ASP A 62 13.04 -6.96 5.15
CA ASP A 62 13.63 -5.84 5.87
C ASP A 62 12.57 -5.02 6.59
N PHE A 63 11.43 -4.75 5.95
CA PHE A 63 10.29 -4.08 6.58
C PHE A 63 9.78 -4.86 7.79
N CYS A 64 9.53 -6.16 7.66
CA CYS A 64 9.05 -7.00 8.76
C CYS A 64 10.05 -7.05 9.93
N LYS A 65 11.35 -7.14 9.63
CA LYS A 65 12.42 -7.13 10.64
C LYS A 65 12.56 -5.77 11.31
N ALA A 66 12.46 -4.69 10.55
CA ALA A 66 12.60 -3.33 11.04
C ALA A 66 11.37 -2.87 11.84
N PHE A 67 10.19 -3.43 11.59
CA PHE A 67 8.94 -2.98 12.19
C PHE A 67 8.13 -4.13 12.86
N PRO A 68 8.65 -4.78 13.92
CA PRO A 68 8.01 -5.94 14.55
C PRO A 68 6.89 -5.59 15.56
N TYR A 69 6.42 -4.34 15.58
CA TYR A 69 5.55 -3.80 16.64
C TYR A 69 4.08 -4.23 16.46
N ARG A 70 3.61 -5.17 17.29
CA ARG A 70 2.22 -5.64 17.31
C ARG A 70 1.20 -4.61 17.83
N SER A 71 1.68 -3.58 18.52
CA SER A 71 0.87 -2.43 18.92
C SER A 71 0.40 -1.59 17.73
N CYS A 72 1.08 -1.69 16.59
CA CYS A 72 0.66 -1.09 15.33
C CYS A 72 -0.10 -2.14 14.50
N LYS A 73 -1.22 -1.77 13.87
CA LYS A 73 -1.90 -2.63 12.88
C LYS A 73 -1.58 -2.16 11.45
N ILE A 74 -1.49 -3.10 10.51
CA ILE A 74 -1.35 -2.79 9.07
C ILE A 74 -2.64 -3.21 8.37
N ILE A 75 -3.30 -2.27 7.70
CA ILE A 75 -4.54 -2.50 6.97
C ILE A 75 -4.29 -2.24 5.49
N SER A 76 -4.63 -3.19 4.64
CA SER A 76 -4.41 -3.11 3.20
C SER A 76 -5.72 -2.90 2.45
N PHE A 77 -5.71 -2.04 1.45
CA PHE A 77 -6.80 -1.78 0.53
C PHE A 77 -6.33 -2.11 -0.88
N TYR A 78 -7.16 -2.83 -1.62
CA TYR A 78 -6.85 -3.23 -2.99
C TYR A 78 -7.96 -2.84 -3.95
N GLU A 79 -7.58 -2.53 -5.18
CA GLU A 79 -8.49 -2.16 -6.26
C GLU A 79 -9.28 -3.38 -6.77
N THR A 80 -10.53 -3.16 -7.17
CA THR A 80 -11.36 -4.19 -7.83
C THR A 80 -11.90 -3.73 -9.18
N GLU A 81 -11.61 -2.51 -9.59
CA GLU A 81 -11.94 -1.99 -10.92
C GLU A 81 -10.65 -1.68 -11.67
N TYR A 82 -10.71 -1.75 -12.99
CA TYR A 82 -9.53 -1.59 -13.83
C TYR A 82 -9.20 -0.09 -14.00
N SER A 83 -7.91 0.22 -14.12
CA SER A 83 -7.43 1.58 -14.39
C SER A 83 -7.09 1.72 -15.88
N PRO A 84 -7.39 2.86 -16.51
CA PRO A 84 -6.90 3.12 -17.85
C PRO A 84 -5.38 3.23 -17.82
N THR A 85 -4.69 2.49 -18.70
CA THR A 85 -3.22 2.48 -18.75
C THR A 85 -2.66 3.66 -19.56
N ALA A 86 -1.34 3.85 -19.50
CA ALA A 86 -0.67 4.85 -20.31
C ALA A 86 -0.64 4.47 -21.80
N LYS A 87 -1.08 5.39 -22.65
CA LYS A 87 -1.02 5.28 -24.11
C LYS A 87 -0.41 6.54 -24.72
N ARG A 88 0.48 6.36 -25.69
CA ARG A 88 1.09 7.47 -26.43
C ARG A 88 0.17 7.90 -27.56
N GLY A 89 -0.31 9.13 -27.51
CA GLY A 89 -1.07 9.78 -28.57
C GLY A 89 -0.28 10.88 -29.28
N PRO A 90 -0.91 11.60 -30.23
CA PRO A 90 -0.29 12.71 -30.96
C PRO A 90 0.21 13.84 -30.05
N ASN A 91 -0.48 14.06 -28.92
CA ASN A 91 -0.18 15.13 -27.97
C ASN A 91 0.63 14.63 -26.75
N GLY A 92 1.30 13.48 -26.85
CA GLY A 92 2.06 12.87 -25.76
C GLY A 92 1.32 11.74 -25.04
N TRP A 93 1.80 11.41 -23.84
CA TRP A 93 1.28 10.32 -23.01
C TRP A 93 -0.02 10.72 -22.29
N LYS A 94 -1.02 9.82 -22.30
CA LYS A 94 -2.28 9.97 -21.57
C LYS A 94 -2.67 8.65 -20.91
N MET A 95 -3.39 8.72 -19.78
CA MET A 95 -3.98 7.56 -19.10
C MET A 95 -5.35 7.24 -19.70
N ASN A 96 -5.35 6.82 -20.97
CA ASN A 96 -6.54 6.44 -21.74
C ASN A 96 -6.26 5.24 -22.67
N GLY A 97 -5.30 4.42 -22.25
CA GLY A 97 -4.98 3.14 -22.88
C GLY A 97 -6.00 2.06 -22.55
N GLU A 98 -5.62 0.82 -22.82
CA GLU A 98 -6.44 -0.33 -22.44
C GLU A 98 -6.52 -0.44 -20.91
N ASP A 99 -7.68 -0.84 -20.41
CA ASP A 99 -7.91 -0.96 -18.98
C ASP A 99 -7.13 -2.16 -18.42
N GLY A 100 -6.42 -1.94 -17.32
CA GLY A 100 -5.58 -2.94 -16.65
C GLY A 100 -5.75 -2.89 -15.15
N LEU A 101 -5.63 -4.06 -14.51
CA LEU A 101 -5.44 -4.14 -13.07
C LEU A 101 -3.95 -3.88 -12.80
N LEU A 102 -3.64 -2.74 -12.18
CA LEU A 102 -2.23 -2.34 -12.03
C LEU A 102 -1.57 -3.16 -10.93
N VAL A 103 -2.24 -3.30 -9.78
CA VAL A 103 -1.76 -4.07 -8.62
C VAL A 103 -2.78 -5.12 -8.25
N GLY A 104 -2.43 -6.39 -8.44
CA GLY A 104 -3.28 -7.51 -8.08
C GLY A 104 -3.54 -7.62 -6.57
N PRO A 105 -4.67 -8.20 -6.12
CA PRO A 105 -5.02 -8.31 -4.71
C PRO A 105 -3.92 -8.96 -3.85
N SER A 106 -3.30 -10.04 -4.33
CA SER A 106 -2.20 -10.69 -3.62
C SER A 106 -1.02 -9.74 -3.40
N SER A 107 -0.66 -8.95 -4.41
CA SER A 107 0.41 -7.95 -4.29
C SER A 107 0.04 -6.81 -3.35
N ALA A 108 -1.22 -6.38 -3.35
CA ALA A 108 -1.72 -5.33 -2.47
C ALA A 108 -1.87 -5.75 -1.00
N THR A 109 -1.90 -7.05 -0.69
CA THR A 109 -2.26 -7.54 0.67
C THR A 109 -1.14 -8.33 1.36
N LEU A 110 -0.27 -9.00 0.61
CA LEU A 110 0.82 -9.82 1.17
C LEU A 110 2.04 -9.02 1.66
N GLY A 111 2.00 -7.69 1.56
CA GLY A 111 3.08 -6.80 2.00
C GLY A 111 3.13 -6.57 3.52
N SER A 112 2.16 -7.12 4.25
CA SER A 112 2.00 -6.97 5.70
C SER A 112 2.67 -8.11 6.46
N ARG A 113 2.81 -7.98 7.79
CA ARG A 113 3.52 -8.98 8.60
C ARG A 113 2.66 -10.23 8.77
N ALA A 114 3.29 -11.33 9.12
CA ALA A 114 2.65 -12.66 9.15
C ALA A 114 1.41 -12.78 10.07
N TRP A 115 1.18 -11.83 11.00
CA TRP A 115 -0.01 -11.82 11.87
C TRP A 115 -1.13 -10.87 11.41
N GLU A 116 -0.90 -10.01 10.40
CA GLU A 116 -1.95 -9.23 9.75
C GLU A 116 -2.59 -10.03 8.60
N VAL A 117 -3.15 -11.18 8.96
CA VAL A 117 -3.80 -12.09 8.02
C VAL A 117 -5.29 -12.18 8.30
N GLY A 118 -6.09 -12.28 7.23
CA GLY A 118 -7.54 -12.46 7.31
C GLY A 118 -8.35 -11.19 7.02
N PRO A 119 -9.69 -11.29 7.10
CA PRO A 119 -10.62 -10.30 6.55
C PRO A 119 -10.58 -8.94 7.27
N ASN A 120 -10.03 -8.89 8.49
CA ASN A 120 -9.95 -7.66 9.27
C ASN A 120 -8.74 -6.78 8.87
N TYR A 121 -7.83 -7.28 8.04
CA TYR A 121 -6.60 -6.59 7.64
C TYR A 121 -6.57 -6.22 6.16
N SER A 122 -7.59 -6.60 5.39
CA SER A 122 -7.65 -6.33 3.95
C SER A 122 -9.06 -5.97 3.50
N TYR A 123 -9.19 -4.89 2.73
CA TYR A 123 -10.45 -4.38 2.22
C TYR A 123 -10.41 -4.26 0.69
N ALA A 124 -11.41 -4.85 0.04
CA ALA A 124 -11.64 -4.72 -1.39
C ALA A 124 -12.32 -3.39 -1.68
N ILE A 125 -11.59 -2.39 -2.17
CA ILE A 125 -12.20 -1.10 -2.55
C ILE A 125 -12.74 -1.22 -3.97
N LYS A 126 -14.05 -0.99 -4.13
CA LYS A 126 -14.71 -0.93 -5.43
C LYS A 126 -14.36 0.34 -6.20
N ARG A 127 -13.09 0.42 -6.62
CA ARG A 127 -12.46 1.51 -7.38
C ARG A 127 -11.24 0.98 -8.13
N ASN A 128 -10.79 1.78 -9.09
CA ASN A 128 -9.51 1.63 -9.73
C ASN A 128 -8.36 2.20 -8.87
N HIS A 129 -7.12 1.84 -9.20
CA HIS A 129 -5.90 2.29 -8.52
C HIS A 129 -5.81 3.80 -8.32
N SER A 130 -6.17 4.57 -9.37
CA SER A 130 -6.02 6.03 -9.38
C SER A 130 -7.05 6.75 -8.50
N ASP A 131 -8.22 6.15 -8.30
CA ASP A 131 -9.34 6.77 -7.59
C ASP A 131 -9.57 6.19 -6.19
N MET A 132 -8.88 5.11 -5.83
CA MET A 132 -8.99 4.41 -4.55
C MET A 132 -8.81 5.34 -3.34
N VAL A 133 -7.98 6.37 -3.45
CA VAL A 133 -7.69 7.35 -2.37
C VAL A 133 -8.41 8.69 -2.56
N LYS A 134 -9.22 8.85 -3.61
CA LYS A 134 -9.91 10.10 -3.92
C LYS A 134 -11.33 10.08 -3.37
N PHE A 135 -11.51 10.59 -2.16
CA PHE A 135 -12.82 10.59 -1.52
C PHE A 135 -13.64 11.82 -1.88
N SER A 136 -14.88 11.58 -2.27
CA SER A 136 -15.87 12.63 -2.55
C SER A 136 -16.69 13.00 -1.30
N LEU A 137 -17.57 14.00 -1.41
CA LEU A 137 -18.50 14.30 -0.33
C LEU A 137 -19.49 13.14 -0.15
N ARG A 138 -19.66 12.65 1.09
CA ARG A 138 -20.52 11.48 1.45
C ARG A 138 -20.05 10.15 0.87
N ASP A 139 -18.75 10.05 0.60
CA ASP A 139 -18.15 8.83 0.11
C ASP A 139 -18.21 7.70 1.13
N HIS A 140 -18.72 6.54 0.72
CA HIS A 140 -18.81 5.37 1.59
C HIS A 140 -17.42 4.89 2.05
N TRP A 141 -16.43 4.91 1.16
CA TRP A 141 -15.07 4.46 1.48
C TRP A 141 -14.35 5.42 2.43
N TYR A 142 -14.66 6.72 2.35
CA TYR A 142 -14.18 7.68 3.34
C TYR A 142 -14.66 7.32 4.74
N SER A 143 -15.95 7.02 4.90
CA SER A 143 -16.51 6.65 6.21
C SER A 143 -15.84 5.40 6.78
N ILE A 144 -15.58 4.38 5.95
CA ILE A 144 -14.85 3.17 6.36
C ILE A 144 -13.42 3.50 6.78
N VAL A 145 -12.66 4.20 5.93
CA VAL A 145 -11.26 4.57 6.21
C VAL A 145 -11.17 5.43 7.47
N ARG A 146 -12.10 6.37 7.64
CA ARG A 146 -12.20 7.21 8.83
C ARG A 146 -12.49 6.37 10.09
N GLN A 147 -13.40 5.41 10.02
CA GLN A 147 -13.67 4.53 11.16
C GLN A 147 -12.43 3.72 11.53
N ILE A 148 -11.74 3.13 10.55
CA ILE A 148 -10.48 2.40 10.77
C ILE A 148 -9.45 3.31 11.43
N LEU A 149 -9.28 4.56 10.96
CA LEU A 149 -8.37 5.52 11.57
C LEU A 149 -8.75 5.84 13.02
N ASN A 150 -10.04 6.04 13.31
CA ASN A 150 -10.52 6.25 14.68
C ASN A 150 -10.21 5.03 15.56
N ASP A 151 -10.51 3.81 15.11
CA ASP A 151 -10.27 2.58 15.87
C ASP A 151 -8.77 2.38 16.18
N LEU A 152 -7.89 2.79 15.26
CA LEU A 152 -6.43 2.74 15.46
C LEU A 152 -5.95 3.75 16.51
N VAL A 153 -6.65 4.86 16.67
CA VAL A 153 -6.36 5.89 17.68
C VAL A 153 -7.02 5.56 19.02
N GLU A 154 -8.30 5.18 19.03
CA GLU A 154 -9.08 4.88 20.25
C GLU A 154 -8.70 3.54 20.89
N GLY A 155 -8.24 2.56 20.11
CA GLY A 155 -7.73 1.28 20.63
C GLY A 155 -6.54 1.44 21.60
N ILE A 156 -6.00 2.65 21.75
CA ILE A 156 -4.96 3.04 22.70
C ILE A 156 -5.56 3.34 24.09
N GLU A 157 -6.70 4.03 24.15
CA GLU A 157 -7.30 4.47 25.42
C GLU A 157 -7.71 3.29 26.30
N SER A 158 -8.15 2.19 25.69
CA SER A 158 -8.55 0.96 26.43
C SER A 158 -7.39 0.13 26.98
N ILE A 159 -6.15 0.34 26.51
CA ILE A 159 -4.96 -0.37 27.01
C ILE A 159 -4.35 0.37 28.20
N GLU A 160 -4.45 1.70 28.27
CA GLU A 160 -3.93 2.50 29.39
C GLU A 160 -4.70 2.30 30.71
N TYR A 161 -5.92 1.76 30.69
CA TYR A 161 -6.71 1.46 31.91
C TYR A 161 -6.49 0.05 32.50
N ILE A 162 -5.62 -0.78 31.91
CA ILE A 162 -5.42 -2.17 32.36
C ILE A 162 -4.13 -2.34 33.19
N ASP A 163 -3.24 -1.34 33.21
CA ASP A 163 -1.97 -1.37 33.97
C ASP A 163 -1.90 -0.29 35.08
N ALA A 164 -2.97 -0.10 35.85
CA ALA A 164 -2.99 0.75 37.07
C ALA A 164 -3.31 -0.05 38.34
#